data_AF-A0A396SE97-F1
#
_entry.id   AF-A0A396SE97-F1
#
_cell.length_a   1.000
_cell.length_b   1.000
_cell.length_c   1.000
_cell.angle_alpha   90.00
_cell.angle_beta   90.00
_cell.angle_gamma   90.00
#
_symmetry.space_group_name_H-M   'P 1'
#
loop_
_entity.id
_entity.type
_entity.pdbx_description
1 polymer ?
#
loop_
_entity_poly.entity_id
_entity_poly.type
_entity_poly.pdbx_seq_one_letter_code
_entity_poly.pdbx_strand_id
1 'polypeptide(L)'
;MGKKKTDVVTFSNNRIFITLILQLVFGAMFSLIPPEHILLWLCINIGIAIVLALVNYVIWVYHKSDSKRYHSLHSFVMLFGFALYMMLPAFRGLYSSSFFWLLLLVTVALTGFLIYKYDAVTNAFVNPGDSWFFKLISIFGVTVFLLGGILWAYMNATETGPFIPVAIILFFIGFFILMLSPIMLATPERVEELRQRKYQ
;
A
#
# COMPACT_ATOMS: atom_id res chain seq x y z
N MET A 1 34.31 0.68 -20.83
CA MET A 1 32.90 0.37 -20.47
C MET A 1 32.85 -1.03 -19.87
N GLY A 2 32.88 -1.15 -18.54
CA GLY A 2 32.73 -2.45 -17.87
C GLY A 2 31.30 -2.96 -18.04
N LYS A 3 31.13 -4.17 -18.58
CA LYS A 3 29.84 -4.87 -18.54
C LYS A 3 29.43 -5.02 -17.08
N LYS A 4 28.43 -4.26 -16.64
CA LYS A 4 27.77 -4.45 -15.35
C LYS A 4 27.25 -5.89 -15.34
N LYS A 5 27.76 -6.75 -14.48
CA LYS A 5 27.18 -8.09 -14.26
C LYS A 5 25.70 -7.87 -13.91
N THR A 6 24.81 -8.21 -14.83
CA THR A 6 23.39 -8.37 -14.53
C THR A 6 23.27 -9.63 -13.70
N ASP A 7 23.20 -9.49 -12.38
CA ASP A 7 22.92 -10.61 -11.50
C ASP A 7 21.50 -11.10 -11.82
N VAL A 8 21.40 -12.22 -12.53
CA VAL A 8 20.12 -12.83 -12.90
C VAL A 8 19.49 -13.42 -11.65
N VAL A 9 18.24 -13.06 -11.37
CA VAL A 9 17.49 -13.60 -10.22
C VAL A 9 16.96 -14.98 -10.59
N THR A 10 17.64 -16.02 -10.10
CA THR A 10 17.22 -17.42 -10.23
C THR A 10 15.93 -17.69 -9.46
N PHE A 11 15.19 -18.73 -9.86
CA PHE A 11 13.92 -19.10 -9.24
C PHE A 11 14.05 -19.38 -7.73
N SER A 12 15.15 -20.00 -7.27
CA SER A 12 15.38 -20.23 -5.83
C SER A 12 15.56 -18.95 -5.01
N ASN A 13 15.96 -17.85 -5.66
CA ASN A 13 16.13 -16.54 -5.05
C ASN A 13 14.91 -15.63 -5.26
N ASN A 14 13.92 -16.08 -6.01
CA ASN A 14 12.66 -15.38 -6.13
C ASN A 14 11.91 -15.58 -4.80
N ARG A 15 11.62 -14.47 -4.12
CA ARG A 15 10.98 -14.45 -2.81
C ARG A 15 9.46 -14.61 -2.91
N ILE A 16 8.92 -14.98 -4.07
CA ILE A 16 7.47 -14.99 -4.32
C ILE A 16 6.76 -15.94 -3.36
N PHE A 17 7.31 -17.13 -3.13
CA PHE A 17 6.70 -18.11 -2.23
C PHE A 17 6.70 -17.63 -0.78
N ILE A 18 7.82 -17.06 -0.32
CA ILE A 18 7.94 -16.46 1.02
C ILE A 18 6.95 -15.30 1.15
N THR A 19 6.84 -14.47 0.11
CA THR A 19 5.89 -13.37 0.05
C THR A 19 4.45 -13.83 0.11
N LEU A 20 4.07 -14.87 -0.65
CA LEU A 20 2.73 -15.43 -0.58
C LEU A 20 2.41 -15.89 0.85
N ILE A 21 3.32 -16.64 1.48
CA ILE A 21 3.17 -17.08 2.87
C ILE A 21 3.01 -15.87 3.80
N LEU A 22 3.84 -14.84 3.64
CA LEU A 22 3.77 -13.63 4.47
C LEU A 22 2.44 -12.90 4.30
N GLN A 23 1.96 -12.75 3.06
CA GLN A 23 0.66 -12.12 2.77
C GLN A 23 -0.50 -12.94 3.32
N LEU A 24 -0.41 -14.28 3.30
CA LEU A 24 -1.40 -15.15 3.94
C LEU A 24 -1.39 -15.01 5.46
N VAL A 25 -0.22 -14.92 6.09
CA VAL A 25 -0.09 -14.70 7.54
C VAL A 25 -0.69 -13.35 7.93
N PHE A 26 -0.32 -12.27 7.24
CA PHE A 26 -0.91 -10.94 7.48
C PHE A 26 -2.41 -10.94 7.23
N GLY A 27 -2.84 -11.45 6.08
CA GLY A 27 -4.26 -11.59 5.75
C GLY A 27 -5.03 -12.34 6.83
N ALA A 28 -4.51 -13.46 7.33
CA ALA A 28 -5.13 -14.20 8.43
C ALA A 28 -5.20 -13.38 9.71
N MET A 29 -4.12 -12.72 10.14
CA MET A 29 -4.11 -11.88 11.35
C MET A 29 -5.15 -10.76 11.29
N PHE A 30 -5.23 -10.04 10.18
CA PHE A 30 -6.20 -8.95 10.00
C PHE A 30 -7.62 -9.47 9.71
N SER A 31 -7.80 -10.76 9.38
CA SER A 31 -9.11 -11.41 9.25
C SER A 31 -9.78 -11.75 10.59
N LEU A 32 -9.05 -11.71 11.70
CA LEU A 32 -9.61 -12.10 13.01
C LEU A 32 -10.30 -10.95 13.74
N ILE A 33 -10.20 -9.72 13.23
CA ILE A 33 -10.69 -8.52 13.89
C ILE A 33 -11.59 -7.72 12.94
N PRO A 34 -12.85 -7.40 13.31
CA PRO A 34 -13.71 -7.98 14.38
C PRO A 34 -14.02 -9.49 14.22
N PRO A 35 -14.82 -10.17 15.07
CA PRO A 35 -15.13 -11.61 14.88
C PRO A 35 -16.27 -11.90 13.89
N GLU A 36 -17.00 -10.88 13.42
CA GLU A 36 -18.16 -11.06 12.54
C GLU A 36 -17.75 -11.34 11.09
N HIS A 37 -18.28 -12.38 10.45
CA HIS A 37 -17.94 -12.75 9.07
C HIS A 37 -16.47 -13.16 8.82
N ILE A 38 -15.80 -13.79 9.79
CA ILE A 38 -14.38 -14.23 9.65
C ILE A 38 -14.12 -14.97 8.35
N LEU A 39 -14.96 -15.95 8.00
CA LEU A 39 -14.75 -16.78 6.81
C LEU A 39 -14.78 -15.96 5.51
N LEU A 40 -15.72 -15.01 5.40
CA LEU A 40 -15.82 -14.13 4.23
C LEU A 40 -14.57 -13.27 4.07
N TRP A 41 -14.10 -12.65 5.16
CA TRP A 41 -12.91 -11.79 5.14
C TRP A 41 -11.62 -12.59 4.93
N LEU A 42 -11.55 -13.81 5.45
CA LEU A 42 -10.45 -14.72 5.17
C LEU A 42 -10.39 -15.09 3.68
N CYS A 43 -11.54 -15.38 3.06
CA CYS A 43 -11.61 -15.64 1.61
C CYS A 43 -11.18 -14.41 0.79
N ILE A 44 -11.61 -13.20 1.16
CA ILE A 44 -11.17 -11.96 0.52
C ILE A 44 -9.64 -11.81 0.64
N ASN A 45 -9.08 -12.07 1.81
CA ASN A 45 -7.65 -11.95 2.07
C ASN A 45 -6.81 -12.98 1.33
N ILE A 46 -7.29 -14.22 1.21
CA ILE A 46 -6.68 -15.22 0.35
C ILE A 46 -6.72 -14.75 -1.11
N GLY A 47 -7.85 -14.18 -1.57
CA GLY A 47 -7.97 -13.59 -2.90
C GLY A 47 -6.94 -12.48 -3.16
N ILE A 48 -6.81 -11.54 -2.22
CA ILE A 48 -5.79 -10.46 -2.29
C ILE A 48 -4.38 -11.06 -2.33
N ALA A 49 -4.07 -12.03 -1.46
CA ALA A 49 -2.76 -12.68 -1.43
C ALA A 49 -2.41 -13.36 -2.77
N ILE A 50 -3.37 -14.05 -3.38
CA ILE A 50 -3.20 -14.69 -4.69
C ILE A 50 -2.94 -13.64 -5.77
N VAL A 51 -3.73 -12.55 -5.81
CA VAL A 51 -3.53 -11.47 -6.78
C VAL A 51 -2.14 -10.85 -6.63
N LEU A 52 -1.71 -10.53 -5.41
CA LEU A 52 -0.38 -9.97 -5.15
C LEU A 52 0.75 -10.93 -5.51
N ALA A 53 0.57 -12.23 -5.27
CA ALA A 53 1.52 -13.26 -5.67
C ALA A 53 1.62 -13.37 -7.20
N LEU A 54 0.49 -13.32 -7.91
CA LEU A 54 0.46 -13.30 -9.38
C LEU A 54 1.17 -12.06 -9.93
N VAL A 55 0.93 -10.88 -9.37
CA VAL A 55 1.64 -9.65 -9.76
C VAL A 55 3.15 -9.78 -9.54
N ASN A 56 3.57 -10.33 -8.39
CA ASN A 56 4.98 -10.61 -8.13
C ASN A 56 5.60 -11.62 -9.11
N TYR A 57 4.83 -12.63 -9.52
CA TYR A 57 5.24 -13.59 -10.54
C TYR A 57 5.43 -12.93 -11.90
N VAL A 58 4.49 -12.10 -12.31
CA VAL A 58 4.61 -11.28 -13.53
C VAL A 58 5.87 -10.41 -13.46
N ILE A 59 6.08 -9.68 -12.35
CA ILE A 59 7.29 -8.85 -12.16
C ILE A 59 8.57 -9.68 -12.29
N TRP A 60 8.61 -10.88 -11.71
CA TRP A 60 9.77 -11.76 -11.84
C TRP A 60 10.02 -12.18 -13.29
N VAL A 61 8.97 -12.62 -14.01
CA VAL A 61 9.10 -13.05 -15.41
C VAL A 61 9.69 -11.94 -16.29
N TYR A 62 9.21 -10.70 -16.13
CA TYR A 62 9.64 -9.57 -16.95
C TYR A 62 10.96 -8.92 -16.49
N HIS A 63 11.29 -8.95 -15.20
CA HIS A 63 12.44 -8.23 -14.65
C HIS A 63 13.54 -9.11 -14.03
N LYS A 64 13.51 -10.43 -14.22
CA LYS A 64 14.55 -11.35 -13.69
C LYS A 64 15.99 -11.00 -14.08
N SER A 65 16.20 -10.28 -15.19
CA SER A 65 17.52 -9.85 -15.67
C SER A 65 18.01 -8.55 -15.03
N ASP A 66 17.13 -7.80 -14.37
CA ASP A 66 17.46 -6.56 -13.64
C ASP A 66 17.06 -6.74 -12.17
N SER A 67 18.01 -7.25 -11.38
CA SER A 67 17.80 -7.53 -9.95
C SER A 67 17.36 -6.29 -9.17
N LYS A 68 17.88 -5.10 -9.50
CA LYS A 68 17.50 -3.86 -8.81
C LYS A 68 16.05 -3.50 -9.08
N ARG A 69 15.65 -3.51 -10.35
CA ARG A 69 14.25 -3.22 -10.72
C ARG A 69 13.29 -4.26 -10.16
N TYR A 70 13.65 -5.53 -10.24
CA TYR A 70 12.89 -6.63 -9.66
C TYR A 70 12.66 -6.42 -8.15
N HIS A 71 13.72 -6.16 -7.37
CA HIS A 71 13.59 -5.98 -5.93
C HIS A 71 12.80 -4.72 -5.55
N SER A 72 12.91 -3.63 -6.32
CA SER A 72 12.11 -2.42 -6.12
C SER A 72 10.61 -2.70 -6.33
N LEU A 73 10.25 -3.29 -7.46
CA LEU A 73 8.86 -3.63 -7.77
C LEU A 73 8.28 -4.69 -6.83
N HIS A 74 9.10 -5.65 -6.41
CA HIS A 74 8.71 -6.59 -5.37
C HIS A 74 8.37 -5.88 -4.05
N SER A 75 9.22 -4.93 -3.64
CA SER A 75 9.01 -4.14 -2.42
C SER A 75 7.77 -3.26 -2.53
N PHE A 76 7.45 -2.74 -3.72
CA PHE A 76 6.18 -2.07 -4.00
C PHE A 76 5.00 -2.99 -3.67
N VAL A 77 4.94 -4.19 -4.24
CA VAL A 77 3.83 -5.13 -4.02
C VAL A 77 3.72 -5.53 -2.54
N MET A 78 4.85 -5.67 -1.85
CA MET A 78 4.88 -5.97 -0.41
C MET A 78 4.26 -4.85 0.43
N LEU A 79 4.74 -3.61 0.25
CA LEU A 79 4.24 -2.44 0.97
C LEU A 79 2.78 -2.17 0.65
N PHE A 80 2.40 -2.31 -0.63
CA PHE A 80 1.05 -2.15 -1.09
C PHE A 80 0.10 -3.17 -0.44
N GLY A 81 0.45 -4.46 -0.48
CA GLY A 81 -0.33 -5.51 0.17
C GLY A 81 -0.46 -5.31 1.68
N PHE A 82 0.64 -4.96 2.34
CA PHE A 82 0.64 -4.69 3.78
C PHE A 82 -0.26 -3.50 4.14
N ALA A 83 -0.21 -2.42 3.36
CA ALA A 83 -1.11 -1.28 3.51
C ALA A 83 -2.58 -1.68 3.39
N LEU A 84 -2.92 -2.48 2.37
CA LEU A 84 -4.27 -3.01 2.21
C LEU A 84 -4.72 -3.81 3.44
N TYR A 85 -3.90 -4.75 3.90
CA TYR A 85 -4.23 -5.57 5.06
C TYR A 85 -4.42 -4.74 6.34
N MET A 86 -3.61 -3.72 6.56
CA MET A 86 -3.77 -2.80 7.69
C MET A 86 -5.06 -1.98 7.64
N MET A 87 -5.55 -1.64 6.45
CA MET A 87 -6.80 -0.87 6.31
C MET A 87 -8.07 -1.74 6.46
N LEU A 88 -7.98 -3.06 6.31
CA LEU A 88 -9.14 -3.97 6.31
C LEU A 88 -9.99 -3.95 7.59
N PRO A 89 -9.43 -3.89 8.81
CA PRO A 89 -10.27 -3.84 10.02
C PRO A 89 -11.27 -2.69 9.99
N ALA A 90 -10.89 -1.53 9.43
CA ALA A 90 -11.80 -0.39 9.28
C ALA A 90 -12.89 -0.64 8.22
N PHE A 91 -12.51 -1.20 7.07
CA PHE A 91 -13.47 -1.62 6.05
C PHE A 91 -14.49 -2.61 6.59
N ARG A 92 -14.03 -3.57 7.40
CA ARG A 92 -14.90 -4.55 8.01
C ARG A 92 -15.83 -3.96 9.06
N GLY A 93 -15.32 -3.10 9.94
CA GLY A 93 -16.14 -2.42 10.94
C GLY A 93 -17.27 -1.58 10.33
N LEU A 94 -17.13 -1.19 9.06
CA LEU A 94 -18.13 -0.41 8.33
C LEU A 94 -18.96 -1.24 7.33
N TYR A 95 -18.72 -2.54 7.17
CA TYR A 95 -19.18 -3.35 6.03
C TYR A 95 -20.68 -3.25 5.75
N SER A 96 -21.51 -3.17 6.79
CA SER A 96 -22.97 -3.07 6.69
C SER A 96 -23.50 -1.64 6.44
N SER A 97 -22.63 -0.64 6.41
CA SER A 97 -22.98 0.78 6.31
C SER A 97 -22.66 1.38 4.94
N SER A 98 -23.35 2.47 4.57
CA SER A 98 -23.02 3.25 3.37
C SER A 98 -21.61 3.86 3.43
N PHE A 99 -21.05 4.04 4.64
CA PHE A 99 -19.69 4.54 4.83
C PHE A 99 -18.62 3.58 4.31
N PHE A 100 -18.89 2.26 4.27
CA PHE A 100 -17.96 1.30 3.67
C PHE A 100 -17.70 1.62 2.19
N TRP A 101 -18.76 1.85 1.42
CA TRP A 101 -18.66 2.13 0.00
C TRP A 101 -17.97 3.46 -0.27
N LEU A 102 -18.26 4.48 0.53
CA LEU A 102 -17.59 5.77 0.45
C LEU A 102 -16.09 5.64 0.75
N LEU A 103 -15.74 4.95 1.83
CA LEU A 103 -14.34 4.72 2.21
C LEU A 103 -13.61 3.94 1.10
N LEU A 104 -14.26 2.91 0.55
CA LEU A 104 -13.68 2.06 -0.50
C LEU A 104 -13.43 2.87 -1.77
N LEU A 105 -14.40 3.69 -2.18
CA LEU A 105 -14.28 4.57 -3.34
C LEU A 105 -13.12 5.56 -3.17
N VAL A 106 -13.04 6.21 -2.01
CA VAL A 106 -11.96 7.17 -1.71
C VAL A 106 -10.59 6.48 -1.71
N THR A 107 -10.46 5.33 -1.06
CA THR A 107 -9.20 4.57 -1.02
C THR A 107 -8.78 4.10 -2.41
N VAL A 108 -9.70 3.58 -3.23
CA VAL A 108 -9.39 3.14 -4.61
C VAL A 108 -9.03 4.33 -5.49
N ALA A 109 -9.80 5.41 -5.47
CA ALA A 109 -9.54 6.61 -6.26
C ALA A 109 -8.18 7.23 -5.91
N LEU A 110 -7.86 7.34 -4.62
CA LEU A 110 -6.59 7.87 -4.18
C LEU A 110 -5.44 6.92 -4.54
N THR A 111 -5.61 5.61 -4.36
CA THR A 111 -4.61 4.61 -4.78
C THR A 111 -4.28 4.77 -6.26
N GLY A 112 -5.30 4.83 -7.12
CA GLY A 112 -5.13 5.05 -8.55
C GLY A 112 -4.41 6.37 -8.85
N PHE A 113 -4.80 7.45 -8.16
CA PHE A 113 -4.14 8.75 -8.30
C PHE A 113 -2.66 8.72 -7.90
N LEU A 114 -2.33 8.07 -6.77
CA LEU A 114 -0.96 7.97 -6.24
C LEU A 114 -0.06 7.14 -7.17
N ILE A 115 -0.59 6.03 -7.72
CA ILE A 115 0.13 5.21 -8.71
C ILE A 115 0.30 6.00 -10.02
N TYR A 116 -0.74 6.70 -10.49
CA TYR A 116 -0.66 7.52 -11.69
C TYR A 116 0.35 8.67 -11.54
N LYS A 117 0.46 9.25 -10.33
CA LYS A 117 1.39 10.33 -9.99
C LYS A 117 2.66 9.85 -9.28
N TYR A 118 3.09 8.61 -9.50
CA TYR A 118 4.24 8.03 -8.79
C TYR A 118 5.52 8.89 -8.93
N ASP A 119 5.75 9.52 -10.08
CA ASP A 119 6.89 10.42 -10.31
C ASP A 119 6.84 11.65 -9.39
N ALA A 120 5.67 12.26 -9.23
CA ALA A 120 5.47 13.41 -8.36
C ALA A 120 5.57 13.03 -6.88
N VAL A 121 5.04 11.86 -6.51
CA VAL A 121 5.22 11.28 -5.17
C VAL A 121 6.70 11.05 -4.90
N THR A 122 7.43 10.41 -5.82
CA THR A 122 8.87 10.19 -5.70
C THR A 122 9.63 11.51 -5.56
N ASN A 123 9.29 12.52 -6.37
CA ASN A 123 9.91 13.83 -6.28
C ASN A 123 9.68 14.51 -4.92
N ALA A 124 8.46 14.43 -4.39
CA ALA A 124 8.14 14.94 -3.06
C ALA A 124 9.05 14.35 -1.97
N PHE A 125 9.36 13.06 -2.04
CA PHE A 125 10.22 12.40 -1.07
C PHE A 125 11.70 12.71 -1.24
N VAL A 126 12.18 12.78 -2.48
CA VAL A 126 13.59 13.07 -2.77
C VAL A 126 13.90 14.56 -2.57
N ASN A 127 12.91 15.43 -2.82
CA ASN A 127 13.02 16.89 -2.76
C ASN A 127 11.92 17.48 -1.85
N PRO A 128 12.09 17.42 -0.52
CA PRO A 128 11.08 17.89 0.44
C PRO A 128 10.79 19.40 0.39
N GLY A 129 11.59 20.17 -0.36
CA GLY A 129 11.34 21.60 -0.62
C GLY A 129 10.42 21.86 -1.81
N ASP A 130 10.02 20.84 -2.57
CA ASP A 130 9.08 21.00 -3.68
C ASP A 130 7.64 21.12 -3.19
N SER A 131 6.84 21.91 -3.92
CA SER A 131 5.41 22.09 -3.77
C SER A 131 4.62 20.78 -3.70
N TRP A 132 5.10 19.70 -4.34
CA TRP A 132 4.47 18.39 -4.29
C TRP A 132 4.55 17.71 -2.93
N PHE A 133 5.61 17.94 -2.16
CA PHE A 133 5.70 17.41 -0.79
C PHE A 133 4.62 18.02 0.10
N PHE A 134 4.45 19.34 0.02
CA PHE A 134 3.37 20.04 0.72
C PHE A 134 1.98 19.60 0.25
N LYS A 135 1.78 19.34 -1.04
CA LYS A 135 0.51 18.79 -1.55
C LYS A 135 0.23 17.40 -1.01
N LEU A 136 1.24 16.53 -0.98
CA LEU A 136 1.11 15.16 -0.49
C LEU A 136 0.80 15.13 1.01
N ILE A 137 1.52 15.93 1.82
CA ILE A 137 1.22 16.09 3.25
C ILE A 137 -0.16 16.70 3.46
N SER A 138 -0.54 17.72 2.69
CA SER A 138 -1.87 18.32 2.79
C SER A 138 -2.98 17.32 2.47
N ILE A 139 -2.84 16.51 1.42
CA ILE A 139 -3.79 15.45 1.07
C ILE A 139 -3.89 14.44 2.21
N PHE A 140 -2.75 14.00 2.76
CA PHE A 140 -2.74 13.10 3.91
C PHE A 140 -3.46 13.72 5.10
N GLY A 141 -3.08 14.94 5.50
CA GLY A 141 -3.67 15.65 6.62
C GLY A 141 -5.18 15.85 6.47
N VAL A 142 -5.63 16.37 5.32
CA VAL A 142 -7.06 16.54 5.02
C VAL A 142 -7.81 15.22 5.07
N THR A 143 -7.24 14.16 4.49
CA THR A 143 -7.87 12.83 4.52
C THR A 143 -7.94 12.27 5.94
N VAL A 144 -6.88 12.44 6.73
CA VAL A 144 -6.84 12.02 8.14
C VAL A 144 -7.87 12.78 8.97
N PHE A 145 -7.96 14.09 8.84
CA PHE A 145 -8.92 14.90 9.59
C PHE A 145 -10.37 14.64 9.16
N LEU A 146 -10.65 14.54 7.85
CA LEU A 146 -12.00 14.30 7.36
C LEU A 146 -12.46 12.87 7.63
N LEU A 147 -11.71 11.85 7.16
CA LEU A 147 -12.11 10.46 7.37
C LEU A 147 -12.02 10.09 8.85
N GLY A 148 -11.00 10.56 9.57
CA GLY A 148 -10.86 10.32 11.01
C GLY A 148 -11.97 10.97 11.81
N GLY A 149 -12.35 12.21 11.47
CA GLY A 149 -13.48 12.89 12.10
C GLY A 149 -14.80 12.18 11.84
N ILE A 150 -15.05 11.73 10.60
CA ILE A 150 -16.26 10.97 10.24
C ILE A 150 -16.30 9.63 10.96
N LEU A 151 -15.20 8.87 10.96
CA LEU A 151 -15.08 7.60 11.66
C LEU A 151 -15.32 7.78 13.16
N TRP A 152 -14.68 8.78 13.77
CA TRP A 152 -14.84 9.11 15.18
C TRP A 152 -16.27 9.52 15.54
N ALA A 153 -16.91 10.35 14.71
CA ALA A 153 -18.29 10.78 14.93
C ALA A 153 -19.27 9.60 14.82
N TYR A 154 -19.10 8.76 13.80
CA TYR A 154 -19.89 7.54 13.62
C TYR A 154 -19.74 6.60 14.82
N MET A 155 -18.53 6.45 15.35
CA MET A 155 -18.28 5.62 16.52
C MET A 155 -19.02 6.07 17.77
N ASN A 156 -18.93 7.37 18.09
CA ASN A 156 -19.63 7.94 19.24
C ASN A 156 -21.15 7.80 19.11
N ALA A 157 -21.67 7.83 17.87
CA ALA A 157 -23.10 7.70 17.63
C ALA A 157 -23.63 6.26 17.69
N THR A 158 -22.77 5.25 17.54
CA THR A 158 -23.19 3.85 17.33
C THR A 158 -22.79 2.88 18.45
N GLU A 159 -22.19 3.36 19.55
CA GLU A 159 -21.66 2.53 20.65
C GLU A 159 -20.85 1.32 20.14
N THR A 160 -20.04 1.56 19.13
CA THR A 160 -19.35 0.48 18.41
C THR A 160 -18.32 -0.23 19.31
N GLY A 161 -18.16 -1.54 19.09
CA GLY A 161 -17.37 -2.43 19.94
C GLY A 161 -15.90 -2.00 20.14
N PRO A 162 -15.20 -2.57 21.14
CA PRO A 162 -13.91 -2.07 21.63
C PRO A 162 -12.74 -2.13 20.63
N PHE A 163 -12.92 -2.77 19.47
CA PHE A 163 -11.87 -2.95 18.46
C PHE A 163 -11.70 -1.75 17.51
N ILE A 164 -12.65 -0.80 17.48
CA ILE A 164 -12.64 0.25 16.45
C ILE A 164 -11.47 1.24 16.60
N PRO A 165 -11.04 1.70 17.79
CA PRO A 165 -9.86 2.57 17.89
C PRO A 165 -8.61 1.96 17.23
N VAL A 166 -8.43 0.65 17.40
CA VAL A 166 -7.34 -0.10 16.75
C VAL A 166 -7.53 -0.11 15.24
N ALA A 167 -8.75 -0.33 14.75
CA ALA A 167 -9.05 -0.32 13.32
C ALA A 167 -8.77 1.05 12.67
N ILE A 168 -9.06 2.16 13.35
CA ILE A 168 -8.76 3.52 12.87
C ILE A 168 -7.25 3.76 12.82
N ILE A 169 -6.52 3.39 13.87
CA ILE A 169 -5.06 3.55 13.91
C ILE A 169 -4.42 2.74 12.78
N LEU A 170 -4.81 1.47 12.63
CA LEU A 170 -4.33 0.61 11.56
C LEU A 170 -4.68 1.16 10.17
N PHE A 171 -5.89 1.72 10.00
CA PHE A 171 -6.27 2.38 8.76
C PHE A 171 -5.31 3.52 8.41
N PHE A 172 -4.98 4.40 9.36
CA PHE A 172 -4.07 5.51 9.08
C PHE A 172 -2.62 5.08 8.85
N ILE A 173 -2.14 4.07 9.58
CA ILE A 173 -0.83 3.49 9.31
C ILE A 173 -0.81 2.87 7.90
N GLY A 174 -1.82 2.08 7.56
CA GLY A 174 -1.96 1.49 6.22
C GLY A 174 -2.05 2.55 5.13
N PHE A 175 -2.83 3.61 5.36
CA PHE A 175 -2.98 4.73 4.45
C PHE A 175 -1.67 5.51 4.24
N PHE A 176 -0.89 5.72 5.30
CA PHE A 176 0.44 6.31 5.20
C PHE A 176 1.38 5.43 4.36
N ILE A 177 1.41 4.12 4.62
CA ILE A 177 2.23 3.18 3.84
C ILE A 177 1.79 3.14 2.38
N LEU A 178 0.48 3.18 2.11
CA LEU A 178 -0.07 3.27 0.77
C LEU A 178 0.47 4.48 0.01
N MET A 179 0.60 5.64 0.68
CA MET A 179 1.16 6.86 0.10
C MET A 179 2.66 6.76 -0.19
N LEU A 180 3.41 5.97 0.59
CA LEU A 180 4.83 5.71 0.35
C LEU A 180 5.07 4.68 -0.75
N SER A 181 4.16 3.72 -0.91
CA SER A 181 4.35 2.59 -1.82
C SER A 181 4.77 2.99 -3.25
N PRO A 182 4.20 4.02 -3.91
CA PRO A 182 4.51 4.34 -5.30
C PRO A 182 5.95 4.79 -5.54
N ILE A 183 6.68 5.20 -4.51
CA ILE A 183 8.11 5.55 -4.62
C ILE A 183 8.91 4.37 -5.18
N MET A 184 8.52 3.15 -4.83
CA MET A 184 9.16 1.91 -5.28
C MET A 184 8.88 1.59 -6.76
N LEU A 185 7.94 2.29 -7.40
CA LEU A 185 7.70 2.21 -8.85
C LEU A 185 8.72 3.02 -9.66
N ALA A 186 9.42 3.99 -9.07
CA ALA A 186 10.47 4.72 -9.76
C ALA A 186 11.71 3.84 -9.98
N THR A 187 12.39 4.01 -11.11
CA THR A 187 13.68 3.35 -11.33
C THR A 187 14.79 4.10 -10.60
N PRO A 188 15.91 3.43 -10.25
CA PRO A 188 17.06 4.10 -9.64
C PRO A 188 17.56 5.29 -10.47
N GLU A 189 17.56 5.15 -11.79
CA GLU A 189 17.94 6.21 -12.74
C GLU A 189 16.98 7.40 -12.64
N ARG A 190 15.67 7.13 -12.58
CA ARG A 190 14.65 8.17 -12.45
C ARG A 190 14.75 8.93 -11.14
N VAL A 191 15.05 8.24 -10.04
CA VAL A 191 15.26 8.86 -8.72
C VAL A 191 16.45 9.83 -8.76
N GLU A 192 17.54 9.46 -9.45
CA GLU A 192 18.72 10.30 -9.59
C GLU A 192 18.44 11.53 -10.48
N GLU A 193 17.70 11.35 -11.58
CA GLU A 193 17.23 12.48 -12.41
C GLU A 193 16.41 13.50 -11.59
N LEU A 194 15.48 13.01 -10.78
CA LEU A 194 14.64 13.87 -9.93
C LEU A 194 15.47 14.59 -8.87
N ARG A 195 16.49 13.94 -8.29
CA ARG A 195 17.41 14.56 -7.34
C ARG A 195 18.21 15.70 -7.98
N GLN A 196 18.71 15.49 -9.20
CA GLN A 196 19.55 16.47 -9.89
C GLN A 196 18.78 17.71 -10.36
N ARG A 197 17.49 17.58 -10.67
CA ARG A 197 16.61 18.72 -11.03
C ARG A 197 16.51 19.81 -9.96
N LYS A 198 16.85 19.52 -8.70
CA LYS A 198 16.88 20.54 -7.63
C LYS A 198 18.08 21.47 -7.71
N TYR A 199 19.16 21.05 -8.38
CA TYR A 199 20.42 21.78 -8.48
C TYR A 199 20.57 22.53 -9.82
N GLN A 200 19.53 22.51 -10.66
CA GLN A 200 19.40 23.31 -11.88
C GLN A 200 18.40 24.45 -11.64
#